data_AF-A0A743WVN6-F1
#
_entry.id   AF-A0A743WVN6-F1
#
_cell.length_a   1.000
_cell.length_b   1.000
_cell.length_c   1.000
_cell.angle_alpha   90.00
_cell.angle_beta   90.00
_cell.angle_gamma   90.00
#
_symmetry.space_group_name_H-M   'P 1'
#
loop_
_entity.id
_entity.type
_entity.pdbx_description
1 polymer ?
#
loop_
_entity_poly.entity_id
_entity_poly.type
_entity_poly.pdbx_seq_one_letter_code
_entity_poly.pdbx_strand_id
1 'polypeptide(L)'
;MTLSFTARWRDELPATYTALLPTPLKNARLIWYNDELAQQLAIPASLFDATNGAGVWGGETLLPGMSPVAQVYGGHQFGVWAGQLGDGRGILLGEQLLADGSTLDWHLKGAGLTPYSRMGDGRAVLRSTIRESLASEAMHYLGIPTTRALSIVASDTPVQRETQETGAMLMRLAQSHMRFGHFEHFYYRREPEKVQQLADFAIRHYWPQWQDVPEKYALWFEEVAARTGRLIAEWQTVGFSHGVMNTDNMSILGLTIDYGPFGFLDDYDPGFIGNHSDHQGRYRFDNQPSVALWNLQRLAQTLTPFIEIDALNRALDRYQDALLTHYGQRMRQKLGFFTEQKDDNALLNELFSLMAREGSDYTRTFRMLSHTEQQSASSPLRDTFIDRAAFDAWFDRYRARLRTEAVDDALRQQQMQRVNPAIVLRNWLAQRAIDAAEQGDMAELHRLHEVLRQPFTDRDDDYASRPPEWGKRLEVSCSS
;
A
#
# COMPACT_ATOMS: atom_id res chain seq x y z
N MET A 1 26.52 -8.70 12.30
CA MET A 1 25.54 -9.60 12.94
C MET A 1 25.11 -10.62 11.91
N THR A 2 24.91 -11.88 12.30
CA THR A 2 24.35 -12.92 11.44
C THR A 2 22.83 -12.81 11.43
N LEU A 3 22.22 -12.91 10.26
CA LEU A 3 20.76 -12.96 10.13
C LEU A 3 20.24 -14.23 10.82
N SER A 4 19.15 -14.08 11.57
CA SER A 4 18.47 -15.19 12.24
C SER A 4 17.07 -15.33 11.67
N PHE A 5 16.68 -16.55 11.34
CA PHE A 5 15.35 -16.87 10.81
C PHE A 5 14.64 -17.86 11.72
N THR A 6 13.34 -17.65 11.87
CA THR A 6 12.39 -18.54 12.52
C THR A 6 11.41 -19.08 11.48
N ALA A 7 10.57 -20.03 11.89
CA ALA A 7 9.57 -20.66 11.03
C ALA A 7 8.23 -20.81 11.75
N ARG A 8 7.78 -19.75 12.45
CA ARG A 8 6.55 -19.74 13.25
C ARG A 8 5.33 -20.09 12.42
N TRP A 9 5.18 -19.55 11.21
CA TRP A 9 4.07 -19.92 10.32
C TRP A 9 4.11 -21.41 9.99
N ARG A 10 5.28 -21.93 9.64
CA ARG A 10 5.46 -23.34 9.28
C ARG A 10 5.11 -24.27 10.45
N ASP A 11 5.59 -23.94 11.63
CA ASP A 11 5.56 -24.81 12.81
C ASP A 11 4.25 -24.69 13.60
N GLU A 12 3.67 -23.49 13.69
CA GLU A 12 2.46 -23.21 14.47
C GLU A 12 1.16 -23.29 13.65
N LEU A 13 1.24 -23.16 12.31
CA LEU A 13 0.09 -23.23 11.40
C LEU A 13 0.24 -24.36 10.35
N PRO A 14 0.37 -25.64 10.76
CA PRO A 14 0.41 -26.75 9.81
C PRO A 14 -0.87 -26.84 8.98
N ALA A 15 -0.74 -27.37 7.75
CA ALA A 15 -1.81 -27.47 6.75
C ALA A 15 -2.34 -26.13 6.21
N THR A 16 -1.61 -25.02 6.43
CA THR A 16 -1.92 -23.70 5.84
C THR A 16 -0.96 -23.31 4.71
N TYR A 17 -0.13 -24.25 4.26
CA TYR A 17 0.90 -24.00 3.26
C TYR A 17 1.33 -25.30 2.58
N THR A 18 2.11 -25.15 1.50
CA THR A 18 2.94 -26.22 0.93
C THR A 18 4.40 -25.82 0.99
N ALA A 19 5.28 -26.72 1.45
CA ALA A 19 6.72 -26.51 1.43
C ALA A 19 7.27 -26.73 0.03
N LEU A 20 8.05 -25.78 -0.49
CA LEU A 20 8.65 -25.83 -1.82
C LEU A 20 9.80 -24.83 -1.92
N LEU A 21 10.73 -25.07 -2.82
CA LEU A 21 11.85 -24.16 -3.08
C LEU A 21 11.51 -23.16 -4.20
N PRO A 22 12.08 -21.95 -4.17
CA PRO A 22 12.09 -21.07 -5.35
C PRO A 22 12.69 -21.76 -6.57
N THR A 23 12.20 -21.39 -7.75
CA THR A 23 12.76 -21.79 -9.05
C THR A 23 13.49 -20.58 -9.66
N PRO A 24 14.83 -20.57 -9.68
CA PRO A 24 15.60 -19.43 -10.21
C PRO A 24 15.24 -19.03 -11.64
N LEU A 25 15.56 -17.78 -11.98
CA LEU A 25 15.46 -17.26 -13.34
C LEU A 25 16.79 -17.40 -14.09
N LYS A 26 16.77 -17.25 -15.42
CA LYS A 26 17.98 -17.31 -16.26
C LYS A 26 18.76 -16.02 -16.15
N ASN A 27 20.06 -16.12 -15.82
CA ASN A 27 20.98 -14.98 -15.76
C ASN A 27 20.41 -13.85 -14.88
N ALA A 28 19.95 -14.20 -13.70
CA ALA A 28 19.30 -13.26 -12.79
C ALA A 28 20.33 -12.28 -12.22
N ARG A 29 19.97 -10.99 -12.13
CA ARG A 29 20.86 -9.89 -11.72
C ARG A 29 20.13 -8.96 -10.77
N LEU A 30 20.76 -8.65 -9.64
CA LEU A 30 20.28 -7.61 -8.73
C LEU A 30 20.40 -6.24 -9.42
N ILE A 31 19.29 -5.54 -9.61
CA ILE A 31 19.27 -4.22 -10.28
C ILE A 31 19.07 -3.06 -9.29
N TRP A 32 18.49 -3.36 -8.13
CA TRP A 32 18.20 -2.39 -7.08
C TRP A 32 18.03 -3.11 -5.74
N TYR A 33 18.47 -2.46 -4.66
CA TYR A 33 18.12 -2.85 -3.30
C TYR A 33 17.96 -1.60 -2.42
N ASN A 34 17.21 -1.76 -1.35
CA ASN A 34 16.93 -0.72 -0.38
C ASN A 34 18.03 -0.69 0.68
N ASP A 35 18.99 0.22 0.50
CA ASP A 35 20.16 0.37 1.38
C ASP A 35 19.77 0.80 2.80
N GLU A 36 18.82 1.73 2.94
CA GLU A 36 18.34 2.19 4.24
C GLU A 36 17.65 1.06 5.00
N LEU A 37 16.73 0.33 4.34
CA LEU A 37 16.05 -0.81 4.96
C LEU A 37 17.04 -1.94 5.30
N ALA A 38 18.01 -2.23 4.42
CA ALA A 38 19.03 -3.22 4.69
C ALA A 38 19.87 -2.86 5.94
N GLN A 39 20.22 -1.58 6.11
CA GLN A 39 20.91 -1.09 7.30
C GLN A 39 20.04 -1.20 8.56
N GLN A 40 18.76 -0.78 8.49
CA GLN A 40 17.80 -0.89 9.58
C GLN A 40 17.64 -2.35 10.05
N LEU A 41 17.69 -3.30 9.12
CA LEU A 41 17.55 -4.74 9.37
C LEU A 41 18.88 -5.46 9.61
N ALA A 42 19.99 -4.72 9.70
CA ALA A 42 21.34 -5.25 9.88
C ALA A 42 21.73 -6.35 8.86
N ILE A 43 21.25 -6.23 7.62
CA ILE A 43 21.57 -7.16 6.52
C ILE A 43 23.01 -6.85 6.04
N PRO A 44 23.94 -7.83 6.08
CA PRO A 44 25.31 -7.61 5.66
C PRO A 44 25.40 -7.18 4.19
N ALA A 45 26.18 -6.13 3.90
CA ALA A 45 26.40 -5.64 2.54
C ALA A 45 26.93 -6.74 1.59
N SER A 46 27.66 -7.73 2.13
CA SER A 46 28.15 -8.89 1.38
C SER A 46 27.05 -9.74 0.75
N LEU A 47 25.80 -9.67 1.24
CA LEU A 47 24.67 -10.38 0.62
C LEU A 47 24.17 -9.69 -0.66
N PHE A 48 24.52 -8.42 -0.89
CA PHE A 48 24.16 -7.68 -2.09
C PHE A 48 25.28 -7.65 -3.13
N ASP A 49 26.38 -8.38 -2.89
CA ASP A 49 27.46 -8.53 -3.86
C ASP A 49 26.99 -9.35 -5.08
N ALA A 50 26.78 -8.66 -6.19
CA ALA A 50 26.28 -9.24 -7.43
C ALA A 50 27.34 -10.03 -8.23
N THR A 51 28.60 -10.10 -7.75
CA THR A 51 29.68 -10.82 -8.47
C THR A 51 29.41 -12.31 -8.65
N ASN A 52 28.59 -12.92 -7.78
CA ASN A 52 28.28 -14.35 -7.79
C ASN A 52 26.81 -14.67 -8.16
N GLY A 53 26.10 -13.74 -8.82
CA GLY A 53 24.70 -13.92 -9.22
C GLY A 53 23.71 -13.14 -8.36
N ALA A 54 22.43 -13.50 -8.42
CA ALA A 54 21.37 -12.83 -7.67
C ALA A 54 21.22 -13.37 -6.24
N GLY A 55 21.77 -14.55 -5.95
CA GLY A 55 21.82 -15.12 -4.59
C GLY A 55 20.43 -15.31 -3.99
N VAL A 56 20.26 -14.94 -2.72
CA VAL A 56 18.95 -15.07 -2.02
C VAL A 56 17.85 -14.22 -2.66
N TRP A 57 18.20 -13.09 -3.28
CA TRP A 57 17.26 -12.17 -3.90
C TRP A 57 16.62 -12.72 -5.18
N GLY A 58 17.34 -13.61 -5.88
CA GLY A 58 16.86 -14.29 -7.09
C GLY A 58 16.36 -15.72 -6.83
N GLY A 59 16.26 -16.13 -5.56
CA GLY A 59 15.90 -17.50 -5.19
C GLY A 59 16.97 -18.55 -5.52
N GLU A 60 18.22 -18.14 -5.75
CA GLU A 60 19.35 -19.02 -6.09
C GLU A 60 20.04 -19.60 -4.85
N THR A 61 19.81 -19.01 -3.68
CA THR A 61 20.40 -19.42 -2.40
C THR A 61 19.38 -19.25 -1.29
N LEU A 62 19.42 -20.13 -0.29
CA LEU A 62 18.70 -19.95 0.96
C LEU A 62 19.68 -19.65 2.09
N LEU A 63 19.32 -18.69 2.94
CA LEU A 63 20.10 -18.38 4.12
C LEU A 63 19.84 -19.42 5.23
N PRO A 64 20.80 -19.66 6.13
CA PRO A 64 20.60 -20.56 7.26
C PRO A 64 19.34 -20.20 8.07
N GLY A 65 18.49 -21.19 8.33
CA GLY A 65 17.22 -21.04 9.05
C GLY A 65 16.01 -20.74 8.18
N MET A 66 16.18 -20.34 6.91
CA MET A 66 15.06 -20.22 5.97
C MET A 66 14.42 -21.58 5.73
N SER A 67 13.08 -21.59 5.66
CA SER A 67 12.29 -22.78 5.38
C SER A 67 11.12 -22.41 4.48
N PRO A 68 11.34 -22.36 3.16
CA PRO A 68 10.38 -21.72 2.26
C PRO A 68 9.05 -22.45 2.15
N VAL A 69 7.96 -21.69 2.15
CA VAL A 69 6.59 -22.17 2.02
C VAL A 69 5.75 -21.24 1.14
N ALA A 70 4.79 -21.80 0.41
CA ALA A 70 3.71 -21.03 -0.22
C ALA A 70 2.44 -21.22 0.61
N GLN A 71 1.80 -20.11 1.02
CA GLN A 71 0.60 -20.14 1.86
C GLN A 71 -0.66 -20.39 1.02
N VAL A 72 -1.65 -21.04 1.63
CA VAL A 72 -3.00 -21.17 1.03
C VAL A 72 -3.94 -20.14 1.63
N TYR A 73 -4.76 -19.52 0.78
CA TYR A 73 -5.88 -18.67 1.16
C TYR A 73 -6.98 -18.76 0.09
N GLY A 74 -8.14 -18.15 0.36
CA GLY A 74 -9.20 -17.92 -0.62
C GLY A 74 -9.45 -16.42 -0.72
N GLY A 75 -10.58 -16.03 -1.30
CA GLY A 75 -10.97 -14.63 -1.32
C GLY A 75 -12.17 -14.35 -2.22
N HIS A 76 -12.82 -13.23 -1.96
CA HIS A 76 -13.79 -12.64 -2.86
C HIS A 76 -13.09 -11.69 -3.82
N GLN A 77 -13.07 -12.06 -5.10
CA GLN A 77 -12.55 -11.23 -6.18
C GLN A 77 -13.70 -10.48 -6.84
N PHE A 78 -13.62 -9.15 -6.89
CA PHE A 78 -14.69 -8.28 -7.39
C PHE A 78 -16.08 -8.53 -6.77
N GLY A 79 -16.10 -8.97 -5.50
CA GLY A 79 -17.33 -9.26 -4.75
C GLY A 79 -17.88 -10.68 -4.91
N VAL A 80 -17.22 -11.53 -5.71
CA VAL A 80 -17.62 -12.92 -5.93
C VAL A 80 -16.58 -13.86 -5.31
N TRP A 81 -17.04 -14.90 -4.62
CA TRP A 81 -16.15 -15.92 -4.06
C TRP A 81 -15.36 -16.63 -5.18
N ALA A 82 -14.03 -16.49 -5.16
CA ALA A 82 -13.15 -17.05 -6.19
C ALA A 82 -12.65 -18.46 -5.86
N GLY A 83 -13.09 -19.05 -4.74
CA GLY A 83 -12.60 -20.35 -4.28
C GLY A 83 -11.19 -20.26 -3.70
N GLN A 84 -10.41 -21.31 -3.92
CA GLN A 84 -9.02 -21.36 -3.48
C GLN A 84 -8.14 -20.46 -4.35
N LEU A 85 -7.37 -19.62 -3.67
CA LEU A 85 -6.26 -18.83 -4.20
C LEU A 85 -4.96 -19.38 -3.59
N GLY A 86 -4.20 -18.55 -2.88
CA GLY A 86 -2.91 -18.90 -2.31
C GLY A 86 -1.76 -18.19 -3.01
N ASP A 87 -0.56 -18.39 -2.49
CA ASP A 87 0.66 -17.81 -3.03
C ASP A 87 1.01 -18.46 -4.38
N GLY A 88 0.35 -18.00 -5.44
CA GLY A 88 0.46 -18.59 -6.78
C GLY A 88 1.73 -18.20 -7.55
N ARG A 89 2.48 -17.22 -7.07
CA ARG A 89 3.75 -16.76 -7.67
C ARG A 89 4.71 -16.19 -6.63
N GLY A 90 4.49 -16.51 -5.36
CA GLY A 90 5.22 -15.97 -4.23
C GLY A 90 5.60 -17.09 -3.27
N ILE A 91 6.67 -16.90 -2.52
CA ILE A 91 7.10 -17.87 -1.51
C ILE A 91 7.58 -17.07 -0.28
N LEU A 92 7.03 -17.39 0.88
CA LEU A 92 7.61 -16.96 2.16
C LEU A 92 8.88 -17.77 2.39
N LEU A 93 10.06 -17.16 2.22
CA LEU A 93 11.35 -17.82 2.41
C LEU A 93 11.62 -18.14 3.88
N GLY A 94 11.18 -17.25 4.76
CA GLY A 94 11.35 -17.39 6.21
C GLY A 94 10.96 -16.10 6.93
N GLU A 95 11.03 -16.17 8.25
CA GLU A 95 10.66 -15.09 9.15
C GLU A 95 11.89 -14.59 9.92
N GLN A 96 12.47 -13.46 9.50
CA GLN A 96 13.66 -12.89 10.13
C GLN A 96 13.34 -12.42 11.55
N LEU A 97 14.07 -12.92 12.54
CA LEU A 97 14.02 -12.43 13.92
C LEU A 97 14.99 -11.26 14.10
N LEU A 98 14.45 -10.11 14.49
CA LEU A 98 15.22 -8.90 14.74
C LEU A 98 15.74 -8.85 16.18
N ALA A 99 16.72 -7.98 16.43
CA ALA A 99 17.36 -7.85 17.73
C ALA A 99 16.42 -7.35 18.84
N ASP A 100 15.34 -6.66 18.47
CA ASP A 100 14.28 -6.21 19.38
C ASP A 100 13.21 -7.29 19.66
N GLY A 101 13.37 -8.48 19.10
CA GLY A 101 12.44 -9.61 19.24
C GLY A 101 11.27 -9.58 18.26
N SER A 102 11.13 -8.52 17.45
CA SER A 102 10.13 -8.47 16.39
C SER A 102 10.53 -9.38 15.22
N THR A 103 9.57 -9.63 14.32
CA THR A 103 9.76 -10.57 13.21
C THR A 103 9.27 -9.97 11.89
N LEU A 104 10.00 -10.25 10.81
CA LEU A 104 9.64 -9.85 9.45
C LEU A 104 9.65 -11.03 8.49
N ASP A 105 8.56 -11.21 7.78
CA ASP A 105 8.45 -12.13 6.65
C ASP A 105 9.36 -11.68 5.51
N TRP A 106 10.10 -12.61 4.93
CA TRP A 106 10.79 -12.43 3.65
C TRP A 106 10.00 -13.18 2.57
N HIS A 107 9.19 -12.45 1.81
CA HIS A 107 8.34 -13.01 0.77
C HIS A 107 8.89 -12.69 -0.62
N LEU A 108 9.35 -13.71 -1.32
CA LEU A 108 9.92 -13.58 -2.67
C LEU A 108 8.81 -13.71 -3.71
N LYS A 109 8.39 -12.57 -4.29
CA LYS A 109 7.44 -12.52 -5.40
C LYS A 109 8.16 -12.81 -6.72
N GLY A 110 7.55 -13.61 -7.60
CA GLY A 110 8.14 -14.10 -8.84
C GLY A 110 8.96 -15.39 -8.72
N ALA A 111 8.91 -16.03 -7.53
CA ALA A 111 9.76 -17.16 -7.16
C ALA A 111 9.50 -18.46 -7.94
N GLY A 112 8.46 -18.53 -8.78
CA GLY A 112 8.15 -19.70 -9.59
C GLY A 112 6.78 -20.30 -9.29
N LEU A 113 6.51 -21.43 -9.95
CA LEU A 113 5.25 -22.17 -9.80
C LEU A 113 5.10 -22.74 -8.40
N THR A 114 3.87 -22.74 -7.92
CA THR A 114 3.44 -23.33 -6.66
C THR A 114 2.17 -24.15 -6.91
N PRO A 115 1.72 -24.98 -5.95
CA PRO A 115 0.41 -25.63 -6.03
C PRO A 115 -0.78 -24.67 -6.17
N TYR A 116 -0.55 -23.37 -5.92
CA TYR A 116 -1.56 -22.32 -5.93
C TYR A 116 -1.49 -21.43 -7.18
N SER A 117 -0.60 -21.72 -8.15
CA SER A 117 -0.44 -20.93 -9.38
C SER A 117 -1.68 -20.90 -10.27
N ARG A 118 -2.62 -21.84 -10.09
CA ARG A 118 -3.80 -22.02 -10.95
C ARG A 118 -3.33 -22.11 -12.42
N MET A 119 -3.75 -21.16 -13.25
CA MET A 119 -3.38 -21.08 -14.67
C MET A 119 -2.19 -20.14 -14.95
N GLY A 120 -1.65 -19.47 -13.92
CA GLY A 120 -0.51 -18.57 -14.04
C GLY A 120 0.82 -19.32 -14.12
N ASP A 121 1.85 -18.63 -14.59
CA ASP A 121 3.21 -19.19 -14.78
C ASP A 121 4.11 -19.12 -13.54
N GLY A 122 3.59 -18.59 -12.42
CA GLY A 122 4.36 -18.41 -11.19
C GLY A 122 5.41 -17.29 -11.26
N ARG A 123 5.39 -16.45 -12.31
CA ARG A 123 6.38 -15.39 -12.52
C ARG A 123 5.80 -14.00 -12.29
N ALA A 124 6.71 -13.08 -11.96
CA ALA A 124 6.48 -11.65 -12.03
C ALA A 124 7.32 -11.07 -13.17
N VAL A 125 6.91 -9.91 -13.69
CA VAL A 125 7.60 -9.18 -14.76
C VAL A 125 8.26 -7.92 -14.22
N LEU A 126 9.28 -7.43 -14.92
CA LEU A 126 10.10 -6.29 -14.48
C LEU A 126 9.25 -5.05 -14.12
N ARG A 127 8.36 -4.62 -15.02
CA ARG A 127 7.45 -3.47 -14.78
C ARG A 127 6.67 -3.60 -13.47
N SER A 128 6.21 -4.81 -13.15
CA SER A 128 5.39 -5.08 -11.97
C SER A 128 6.22 -4.98 -10.70
N THR A 129 7.44 -5.53 -10.71
CA THR A 129 8.35 -5.47 -9.56
C THR A 129 8.86 -4.05 -9.29
N ILE A 130 9.13 -3.28 -10.35
CA ILE A 130 9.50 -1.86 -10.25
C ILE A 130 8.35 -1.04 -9.63
N ARG A 131 7.14 -1.14 -10.19
CA ARG A 131 5.97 -0.41 -9.67
C ARG A 131 5.68 -0.73 -8.22
N GLU A 132 5.69 -2.00 -7.85
CA GLU A 132 5.47 -2.41 -6.46
C GLU A 132 6.59 -1.88 -5.55
N SER A 133 7.85 -1.94 -5.96
CA SER A 133 8.94 -1.40 -5.15
C SER A 133 8.78 0.10 -4.87
N LEU A 134 8.49 0.88 -5.92
CA LEU A 134 8.33 2.32 -5.84
C LEU A 134 7.13 2.68 -4.95
N ALA A 135 6.01 1.97 -5.10
CA ALA A 135 4.78 2.27 -4.37
C ALA A 135 4.87 1.86 -2.90
N SER A 136 5.47 0.71 -2.61
CA SER A 136 5.81 0.28 -1.25
C SER A 136 6.60 1.36 -0.51
N GLU A 137 7.68 1.84 -1.11
CA GLU A 137 8.55 2.80 -0.46
C GLU A 137 7.94 4.21 -0.43
N ALA A 138 7.26 4.66 -1.49
CA ALA A 138 6.53 5.93 -1.49
C ALA A 138 5.48 5.99 -0.36
N MET A 139 4.69 4.92 -0.19
CA MET A 139 3.70 4.84 0.88
C MET A 139 4.36 4.87 2.26
N HIS A 140 5.50 4.19 2.42
CA HIS A 140 6.26 4.21 3.67
C HIS A 140 6.73 5.62 4.04
N TYR A 141 7.35 6.35 3.12
CA TYR A 141 7.84 7.72 3.38
C TYR A 141 6.72 8.76 3.48
N LEU A 142 5.52 8.47 2.96
CA LEU A 142 4.30 9.24 3.25
C LEU A 142 3.74 8.96 4.66
N GLY A 143 4.30 7.99 5.38
CA GLY A 143 3.85 7.57 6.72
C GLY A 143 2.64 6.63 6.70
N ILE A 144 2.34 6.00 5.55
CA ILE A 144 1.19 5.10 5.40
C ILE A 144 1.62 3.64 5.62
N PRO A 145 0.92 2.86 6.46
CA PRO A 145 1.25 1.46 6.68
C PRO A 145 1.28 0.63 5.38
N THR A 146 2.38 -0.08 5.16
CA THR A 146 2.61 -0.82 3.92
C THR A 146 3.64 -1.95 4.08
N THR A 147 3.56 -2.95 3.20
CA THR A 147 4.69 -3.87 2.94
C THR A 147 5.86 -3.13 2.31
N ARG A 148 7.08 -3.50 2.68
CA ARG A 148 8.33 -2.85 2.24
C ARG A 148 8.99 -3.63 1.11
N ALA A 149 9.73 -2.93 0.26
CA ALA A 149 10.49 -3.52 -0.84
C ALA A 149 11.99 -3.49 -0.53
N LEU A 150 12.62 -4.67 -0.48
CA LEU A 150 14.04 -4.80 -0.15
C LEU A 150 14.94 -4.91 -1.37
N SER A 151 14.54 -5.66 -2.39
CA SER A 151 15.37 -5.84 -3.59
C SER A 151 14.56 -6.22 -4.82
N ILE A 152 15.09 -5.86 -5.99
CA ILE A 152 14.55 -6.24 -7.30
C ILE A 152 15.64 -6.96 -8.08
N VAL A 153 15.26 -8.10 -8.66
CA VAL A 153 16.10 -8.89 -9.54
C VAL A 153 15.48 -8.95 -10.93
N ALA A 154 16.24 -8.56 -11.95
CA ALA A 154 15.88 -8.76 -13.37
C ALA A 154 16.48 -10.06 -13.90
N SER A 155 15.99 -10.55 -15.04
CA SER A 155 16.52 -11.76 -15.68
C SER A 155 16.31 -11.75 -17.19
N ASP A 156 16.89 -12.75 -17.87
CA ASP A 156 16.68 -12.99 -19.30
C ASP A 156 15.57 -14.04 -19.54
N THR A 157 14.86 -14.48 -18.50
CA THR A 157 13.75 -15.42 -18.65
C THR A 157 12.59 -14.72 -19.37
N PRO A 158 12.14 -15.17 -20.55
CA PRO A 158 10.98 -14.59 -21.20
C PRO A 158 9.70 -14.99 -20.44
N VAL A 159 8.80 -14.03 -20.27
CA VAL A 159 7.51 -14.19 -19.61
C VAL A 159 6.44 -13.59 -20.51
N GLN A 160 5.43 -14.38 -20.88
CA GLN A 160 4.38 -13.94 -21.79
C GLN A 160 3.24 -13.25 -21.02
N ARG A 161 2.92 -12.01 -21.38
CA ARG A 161 1.72 -11.28 -20.97
C ARG A 161 1.01 -10.75 -22.21
N GLU A 162 0.51 -9.52 -22.21
CA GLU A 162 0.03 -8.84 -23.40
C GLU A 162 1.15 -8.71 -24.46
N THR A 163 2.38 -8.57 -24.00
CA THR A 163 3.62 -8.64 -24.81
C THR A 163 4.61 -9.62 -24.18
N GLN A 164 5.70 -9.92 -24.88
CA GLN A 164 6.80 -10.68 -24.29
C GLN A 164 7.61 -9.76 -23.37
N GLU A 165 7.62 -10.07 -22.08
CA GLU A 165 8.33 -9.33 -21.04
C GLU A 165 9.47 -10.17 -20.45
N THR A 166 10.27 -9.57 -19.56
CA THR A 166 11.31 -10.27 -18.80
C THR A 166 10.84 -10.62 -17.40
N GLY A 167 11.16 -11.84 -16.98
CA GLY A 167 10.91 -12.31 -15.62
C GLY A 167 11.74 -11.53 -14.61
N ALA A 168 11.12 -11.17 -13.50
CA ALA A 168 11.75 -10.46 -12.40
C ALA A 168 11.27 -11.03 -11.06
N MET A 169 12.02 -10.72 -9.99
CA MET A 169 11.62 -11.02 -8.62
C MET A 169 11.70 -9.79 -7.74
N LEU A 170 10.84 -9.75 -6.73
CA LEU A 170 10.83 -8.71 -5.69
C LEU A 170 10.90 -9.40 -4.31
N MET A 171 11.86 -8.97 -3.49
CA MET A 171 11.87 -9.32 -2.06
C MET A 171 10.96 -8.35 -1.29
N ARG A 172 9.78 -8.83 -0.90
CA ARG A 172 8.80 -8.08 -0.12
C ARG A 172 8.92 -8.43 1.36
N LEU A 173 8.98 -7.40 2.20
CA LEU A 173 9.04 -7.55 3.66
C LEU A 173 7.76 -7.05 4.33
N ALA A 174 7.29 -7.77 5.34
CA ALA A 174 6.16 -7.36 6.16
C ALA A 174 6.22 -8.04 7.54
N GLN A 175 5.55 -7.49 8.55
CA GLN A 175 5.37 -8.20 9.83
C GLN A 175 4.55 -9.48 9.66
N SER A 176 3.64 -9.50 8.68
CA SER A 176 2.83 -10.65 8.32
C SER A 176 2.29 -10.50 6.90
N HIS A 177 2.21 -11.60 6.17
CA HIS A 177 1.42 -11.73 4.94
C HIS A 177 0.02 -12.30 5.19
N MET A 178 -0.46 -12.33 6.44
CA MET A 178 -1.82 -12.76 6.76
C MET A 178 -2.87 -11.80 6.18
N ARG A 179 -3.88 -12.37 5.55
CA ARG A 179 -4.93 -11.71 4.76
C ARG A 179 -6.31 -12.07 5.29
N PHE A 180 -7.34 -11.28 4.99
CA PHE A 180 -8.73 -11.66 5.29
C PHE A 180 -9.08 -13.00 4.62
N GLY A 181 -8.61 -13.18 3.37
CA GLY A 181 -8.76 -14.42 2.60
C GLY A 181 -8.22 -15.69 3.26
N HIS A 182 -7.28 -15.60 4.22
CA HIS A 182 -6.84 -16.78 4.97
C HIS A 182 -7.94 -17.32 5.88
N PHE A 183 -8.69 -16.44 6.55
CA PHE A 183 -9.81 -16.82 7.40
C PHE A 183 -10.97 -17.36 6.56
N GLU A 184 -11.26 -16.69 5.44
CA GLU A 184 -12.31 -17.12 4.52
C GLU A 184 -12.05 -18.52 3.95
N HIS A 185 -10.79 -18.83 3.63
CA HIS A 185 -10.42 -20.15 3.12
C HIS A 185 -10.91 -21.29 4.01
N PHE A 186 -10.55 -21.25 5.29
CA PHE A 186 -10.89 -22.29 6.25
C PHE A 186 -12.36 -22.24 6.67
N TYR A 187 -12.95 -21.04 6.73
CA TYR A 187 -14.37 -20.89 7.00
C TYR A 187 -15.24 -21.58 5.94
N TYR A 188 -15.00 -21.30 4.65
CA TYR A 188 -15.78 -21.90 3.56
C TYR A 188 -15.47 -23.38 3.32
N ARG A 189 -14.35 -23.89 3.87
CA ARG A 189 -14.05 -25.32 3.95
C ARG A 189 -14.72 -26.03 5.14
N ARG A 190 -15.42 -25.28 6.00
CA ARG A 190 -16.05 -25.79 7.23
C ARG A 190 -15.03 -26.32 8.23
N GLU A 191 -13.89 -25.64 8.34
CA GLU A 191 -12.79 -25.93 9.28
C GLU A 191 -12.68 -24.76 10.31
N PRO A 192 -13.71 -24.51 11.15
CA PRO A 192 -13.74 -23.35 12.06
C PRO A 192 -12.62 -23.35 13.10
N GLU A 193 -12.13 -24.52 13.51
CA GLU A 193 -10.97 -24.66 14.37
C GLU A 193 -9.69 -24.09 13.74
N LYS A 194 -9.54 -24.15 12.41
CA LYS A 194 -8.44 -23.52 11.69
C LYS A 194 -8.59 -22.01 11.63
N VAL A 195 -9.82 -21.51 11.51
CA VAL A 195 -10.10 -20.07 11.59
C VAL A 195 -9.72 -19.53 12.97
N GLN A 196 -10.09 -20.24 14.03
CA GLN A 196 -9.71 -19.88 15.39
C GLN A 196 -8.20 -19.98 15.62
N GLN A 197 -7.53 -21.01 15.09
CA GLN A 197 -6.07 -21.16 15.14
C GLN A 197 -5.34 -19.97 14.50
N LEU A 198 -5.83 -19.47 13.36
CA LEU A 198 -5.30 -18.26 12.71
C LEU A 198 -5.48 -17.02 13.58
N ALA A 199 -6.65 -16.86 14.21
CA ALA A 199 -6.92 -15.74 15.12
C ALA A 199 -6.01 -15.80 16.36
N ASP A 200 -5.85 -16.98 16.95
CA ASP A 200 -4.94 -17.20 18.08
C ASP A 200 -3.48 -16.90 17.73
N PHE A 201 -3.03 -17.34 16.55
CA PHE A 201 -1.70 -17.02 16.05
C PHE A 201 -1.53 -15.51 15.86
N ALA A 202 -2.51 -14.85 15.24
CA ALA A 202 -2.47 -13.42 15.00
C ALA A 202 -2.41 -12.62 16.30
N ILE A 203 -3.26 -12.95 17.28
CA ILE A 203 -3.28 -12.30 18.59
C ILE A 203 -1.94 -12.49 19.31
N ARG A 204 -1.44 -13.73 19.40
CA ARG A 204 -0.20 -14.04 20.11
C ARG A 204 1.00 -13.25 19.59
N HIS A 205 1.14 -13.13 18.27
CA HIS A 205 2.34 -12.57 17.64
C HIS A 205 2.23 -11.08 17.33
N TYR A 206 1.03 -10.53 17.14
CA TYR A 206 0.83 -9.15 16.67
C TYR A 206 -0.04 -8.29 17.61
N TRP A 207 -0.78 -8.90 18.53
CA TRP A 207 -1.54 -8.22 19.58
C TRP A 207 -1.39 -8.92 20.95
N PRO A 208 -0.15 -9.16 21.43
CA PRO A 208 0.09 -9.96 22.63
C PRO A 208 -0.58 -9.38 23.88
N GLN A 209 -0.87 -8.07 23.90
CA GLN A 209 -1.59 -7.41 24.99
C GLN A 209 -3.00 -7.98 25.25
N TRP A 210 -3.58 -8.75 24.31
CA TRP A 210 -4.89 -9.38 24.48
C TRP A 210 -4.83 -10.89 24.70
N GLN A 211 -3.65 -11.51 24.67
CA GLN A 211 -3.51 -12.97 24.73
C GLN A 211 -4.29 -13.59 25.90
N ASP A 212 -4.25 -12.94 27.07
CA ASP A 212 -4.84 -13.41 28.33
C ASP A 212 -6.15 -12.69 28.69
N VAL A 213 -6.77 -11.97 27.74
CA VAL A 213 -8.04 -11.26 27.96
C VAL A 213 -9.21 -12.15 27.53
N PRO A 214 -10.27 -12.32 28.35
CA PRO A 214 -11.42 -13.17 27.99
C PRO A 214 -12.08 -12.80 26.65
N GLU A 215 -12.16 -11.51 26.35
CA GLU A 215 -12.80 -10.95 25.15
C GLU A 215 -11.80 -10.74 23.99
N LYS A 216 -10.64 -11.40 24.02
CA LYS A 216 -9.51 -11.16 23.10
C LYS A 216 -9.89 -11.10 21.63
N TYR A 217 -10.79 -11.97 21.17
CA TYR A 217 -11.18 -12.02 19.76
C TYR A 217 -12.02 -10.80 19.35
N ALA A 218 -12.90 -10.33 20.23
CA ALA A 218 -13.71 -9.13 19.98
C ALA A 218 -12.80 -7.89 19.93
N LEU A 219 -11.94 -7.71 20.93
CA LEU A 219 -10.97 -6.59 20.97
C LEU A 219 -10.02 -6.62 19.76
N TRP A 220 -9.57 -7.81 19.38
CA TRP A 220 -8.74 -8.02 18.20
C TRP A 220 -9.45 -7.59 16.92
N PHE A 221 -10.68 -8.05 16.69
CA PHE A 221 -11.42 -7.71 15.50
C PHE A 221 -11.81 -6.22 15.45
N GLU A 222 -12.16 -5.61 16.59
CA GLU A 222 -12.38 -4.16 16.70
C GLU A 222 -11.14 -3.36 16.26
N GLU A 223 -9.93 -3.80 16.63
CA GLU A 223 -8.70 -3.14 16.19
C GLU A 223 -8.36 -3.44 14.73
N VAL A 224 -8.62 -4.64 14.20
CA VAL A 224 -8.47 -4.92 12.76
C VAL A 224 -9.37 -3.97 11.95
N ALA A 225 -10.61 -3.79 12.39
CA ALA A 225 -11.55 -2.85 11.80
C ALA A 225 -11.04 -1.39 11.89
N ALA A 226 -10.56 -0.96 13.07
CA ALA A 226 -10.01 0.38 13.27
C ALA A 226 -8.75 0.64 12.42
N ARG A 227 -7.82 -0.32 12.33
CA ARG A 227 -6.62 -0.22 11.48
C ARG A 227 -6.98 -0.12 10.01
N THR A 228 -7.95 -0.91 9.56
CA THR A 228 -8.47 -0.82 8.19
C THR A 228 -9.09 0.57 7.94
N GLY A 229 -9.92 1.08 8.87
CA GLY A 229 -10.51 2.42 8.77
C GLY A 229 -9.46 3.54 8.66
N ARG A 230 -8.42 3.50 9.51
CA ARG A 230 -7.28 4.44 9.46
C ARG A 230 -6.49 4.33 8.16
N LEU A 231 -6.23 3.12 7.68
CA LEU A 231 -5.53 2.88 6.41
C LEU A 231 -6.27 3.50 5.23
N ILE A 232 -7.58 3.24 5.12
CA ILE A 232 -8.39 3.79 4.03
C ILE A 232 -8.47 5.31 4.15
N ALA A 233 -8.59 5.86 5.36
CA ALA A 233 -8.55 7.31 5.56
C ALA A 233 -7.24 7.94 5.02
N GLU A 234 -6.07 7.33 5.28
CA GLU A 234 -4.80 7.80 4.69
C GLU A 234 -4.79 7.67 3.15
N TRP A 235 -5.32 6.58 2.59
CA TRP A 235 -5.42 6.46 1.12
C TRP A 235 -6.26 7.59 0.52
N GLN A 236 -7.39 7.94 1.15
CA GLN A 236 -8.24 9.03 0.68
C GLN A 236 -7.55 10.41 0.82
N THR A 237 -6.67 10.62 1.80
CA THR A 237 -6.02 11.93 2.05
C THR A 237 -4.82 12.20 1.13
N VAL A 238 -4.20 11.14 0.59
CA VAL A 238 -3.10 11.27 -0.38
C VAL A 238 -3.52 11.01 -1.82
N GLY A 239 -4.80 10.70 -2.05
CA GLY A 239 -5.31 10.39 -3.38
C GLY A 239 -4.79 9.06 -3.92
N PHE A 240 -4.62 8.03 -3.08
CA PHE A 240 -4.19 6.71 -3.52
C PHE A 240 -5.39 5.82 -3.87
N SER A 241 -5.44 5.29 -5.08
CA SER A 241 -6.38 4.25 -5.52
C SER A 241 -5.65 2.92 -5.65
N HIS A 242 -6.10 1.90 -4.90
CA HIS A 242 -5.49 0.57 -4.89
C HIS A 242 -5.83 -0.25 -6.15
N GLY A 243 -7.02 -0.08 -6.71
CA GLY A 243 -7.49 -0.75 -7.93
C GLY A 243 -7.90 -2.23 -7.82
N VAL A 244 -7.51 -2.94 -6.74
CA VAL A 244 -7.85 -4.37 -6.51
C VAL A 244 -8.03 -4.69 -5.03
N MET A 245 -9.08 -4.14 -4.41
CA MET A 245 -9.39 -4.39 -2.99
C MET A 245 -10.21 -5.69 -2.81
N ASN A 246 -9.71 -6.79 -3.37
CA ASN A 246 -10.24 -8.12 -3.06
C ASN A 246 -9.92 -8.48 -1.61
N THR A 247 -10.68 -9.40 -1.00
CA THR A 247 -10.43 -9.77 0.41
C THR A 247 -9.09 -10.52 0.60
N ASP A 248 -8.57 -11.16 -0.43
CA ASP A 248 -7.20 -11.70 -0.46
C ASP A 248 -6.12 -10.60 -0.44
N ASN A 249 -6.43 -9.36 -0.83
CA ASN A 249 -5.51 -8.22 -0.78
C ASN A 249 -5.72 -7.32 0.45
N MET A 250 -6.53 -7.77 1.43
CA MET A 250 -6.71 -7.04 2.69
C MET A 250 -5.83 -7.65 3.77
N SER A 251 -4.80 -6.92 4.21
CA SER A 251 -3.91 -7.34 5.30
C SER A 251 -4.64 -7.31 6.65
N ILE A 252 -4.46 -8.36 7.46
CA ILE A 252 -4.99 -8.40 8.84
C ILE A 252 -4.36 -7.32 9.72
N LEU A 253 -3.13 -6.91 9.42
CA LEU A 253 -2.41 -5.90 10.18
C LEU A 253 -2.77 -4.46 9.75
N GLY A 254 -3.60 -4.29 8.71
CA GLY A 254 -3.93 -2.98 8.16
C GLY A 254 -2.77 -2.37 7.35
N LEU A 255 -2.04 -3.20 6.60
CA LEU A 255 -0.98 -2.78 5.68
C LEU A 255 -1.52 -2.66 4.25
N THR A 256 -1.04 -1.67 3.50
CA THR A 256 -1.13 -1.68 2.03
C THR A 256 -0.30 -2.85 1.49
N ILE A 257 -0.89 -3.72 0.67
CA ILE A 257 -0.26 -4.96 0.18
C ILE A 257 -0.73 -5.29 -1.25
N ASP A 258 0.13 -5.97 -2.02
CA ASP A 258 -0.15 -6.42 -3.39
C ASP A 258 -0.48 -5.30 -4.38
N TYR A 259 0.51 -4.42 -4.55
CA TYR A 259 0.51 -3.37 -5.57
C TYR A 259 0.46 -3.96 -6.98
N GLY A 260 -0.67 -3.73 -7.66
CA GLY A 260 -0.87 -4.06 -9.07
C GLY A 260 -1.26 -2.80 -9.86
N PRO A 261 -2.52 -2.66 -10.26
CA PRO A 261 -3.03 -1.51 -11.00
C PRO A 261 -3.45 -0.37 -10.05
N PHE A 262 -2.52 0.04 -9.18
CA PHE A 262 -2.72 1.21 -8.33
C PHE A 262 -2.49 2.50 -9.12
N GLY A 263 -2.99 3.63 -8.60
CA GLY A 263 -2.64 4.95 -9.07
C GLY A 263 -2.76 6.00 -7.97
N PHE A 264 -1.80 6.93 -7.90
CA PHE A 264 -2.00 8.18 -7.20
C PHE A 264 -2.75 9.15 -8.13
N LEU A 265 -3.71 9.90 -7.60
CA LEU A 265 -4.43 10.91 -8.37
C LEU A 265 -3.46 11.96 -8.88
N ASP A 266 -3.43 12.12 -10.21
CA ASP A 266 -2.86 13.30 -10.84
C ASP A 266 -3.91 14.42 -10.73
N ASP A 267 -4.82 14.50 -11.70
CA ASP A 267 -5.99 15.37 -11.63
C ASP A 267 -6.99 14.79 -10.63
N TYR A 268 -7.64 15.65 -9.85
CA TYR A 268 -8.63 15.21 -8.87
C TYR A 268 -9.91 14.75 -9.55
N ASP A 269 -10.06 13.43 -9.62
CA ASP A 269 -11.28 12.75 -10.03
C ASP A 269 -11.73 11.79 -8.92
N PRO A 270 -12.84 12.07 -8.20
CA PRO A 270 -13.34 11.15 -7.18
C PRO A 270 -13.75 9.79 -7.77
N GLY A 271 -14.15 9.76 -9.03
CA GLY A 271 -14.54 8.55 -9.75
C GLY A 271 -13.37 7.78 -10.37
N PHE A 272 -12.12 8.18 -10.12
CA PHE A 272 -10.94 7.59 -10.76
C PHE A 272 -10.87 6.07 -10.57
N ILE A 273 -10.66 5.36 -11.67
CA ILE A 273 -10.47 3.90 -11.71
C ILE A 273 -9.01 3.62 -12.11
N GLY A 274 -8.18 3.22 -11.15
CA GLY A 274 -6.77 2.86 -11.42
C GLY A 274 -6.59 1.56 -12.21
N ASN A 275 -7.61 0.70 -12.23
CA ASN A 275 -7.57 -0.61 -12.84
C ASN A 275 -8.42 -0.69 -14.11
N HIS A 276 -7.77 -0.78 -15.27
CA HIS A 276 -8.46 -0.92 -16.57
C HIS A 276 -9.35 -2.19 -16.66
N SER A 277 -9.12 -3.22 -15.84
CA SER A 277 -9.98 -4.42 -15.77
C SER A 277 -11.21 -4.23 -14.87
N ASP A 278 -11.33 -3.12 -14.14
CA ASP A 278 -12.47 -2.81 -13.28
C ASP A 278 -13.56 -2.06 -14.06
N HIS A 279 -14.20 -2.76 -15.00
CA HIS A 279 -15.19 -2.18 -15.91
C HIS A 279 -16.44 -1.61 -15.21
N GLN A 280 -16.73 -2.05 -13.98
CA GLN A 280 -17.86 -1.57 -13.19
C GLN A 280 -17.48 -0.45 -12.21
N GLY A 281 -16.18 -0.10 -12.13
CA GLY A 281 -15.67 0.87 -11.17
C GLY A 281 -15.94 0.45 -9.72
N ARG A 282 -15.82 -0.85 -9.41
CA ARG A 282 -15.98 -1.37 -8.04
C ARG A 282 -14.92 -0.80 -7.10
N TYR A 283 -13.69 -0.66 -7.57
CA TYR A 283 -12.52 -0.22 -6.80
C TYR A 283 -12.09 1.21 -7.15
N ARG A 284 -12.99 2.02 -7.71
CA ARG A 284 -12.76 3.44 -7.92
C ARG A 284 -12.46 4.16 -6.60
N PHE A 285 -11.75 5.29 -6.69
CA PHE A 285 -11.20 6.01 -5.53
C PHE A 285 -12.25 6.36 -4.46
N ASP A 286 -13.41 6.91 -4.82
CA ASP A 286 -14.46 7.27 -3.88
C ASP A 286 -15.17 6.06 -3.22
N ASN A 287 -15.04 4.86 -3.80
CA ASN A 287 -15.72 3.65 -3.33
C ASN A 287 -14.85 2.81 -2.38
N GLN A 288 -13.55 3.11 -2.25
CA GLN A 288 -12.64 2.39 -1.36
C GLN A 288 -13.14 2.33 0.10
N PRO A 289 -13.71 3.41 0.69
CA PRO A 289 -14.35 3.36 2.01
C PRO A 289 -15.47 2.33 2.14
N SER A 290 -16.37 2.24 1.16
CA SER A 290 -17.48 1.29 1.23
C SER A 290 -17.03 -0.15 0.96
N VAL A 291 -16.07 -0.33 0.05
CA VAL A 291 -15.48 -1.65 -0.25
C VAL A 291 -14.73 -2.23 0.95
N ALA A 292 -13.94 -1.43 1.66
CA ALA A 292 -13.22 -1.91 2.83
C ALA A 292 -14.16 -2.34 3.97
N LEU A 293 -15.28 -1.62 4.18
CA LEU A 293 -16.34 -2.08 5.09
C LEU A 293 -16.92 -3.42 4.64
N TRP A 294 -17.23 -3.57 3.36
CA TRP A 294 -17.73 -4.83 2.81
C TRP A 294 -16.72 -5.98 3.02
N ASN A 295 -15.43 -5.73 2.83
CA ASN A 295 -14.38 -6.71 3.09
C ASN A 295 -14.30 -7.08 4.58
N LEU A 296 -14.44 -6.12 5.50
CA LEU A 296 -14.53 -6.40 6.93
C LEU A 296 -15.77 -7.22 7.29
N GLN A 297 -16.91 -7.00 6.63
CA GLN A 297 -18.09 -7.84 6.81
C GLN A 297 -17.85 -9.28 6.34
N ARG A 298 -17.05 -9.49 5.27
CA ARG A 298 -16.64 -10.83 4.86
C ARG A 298 -15.75 -11.49 5.91
N LEU A 299 -14.78 -10.75 6.46
CA LEU A 299 -13.96 -11.24 7.57
C LEU A 299 -14.82 -11.56 8.81
N ALA A 300 -15.72 -10.67 9.22
CA ALA A 300 -16.62 -10.86 10.36
C ALA A 300 -17.43 -12.16 10.25
N GLN A 301 -17.93 -12.48 9.05
CA GLN A 301 -18.65 -13.72 8.79
C GLN A 301 -17.83 -14.97 9.14
N THR A 302 -16.51 -14.92 8.93
CA THR A 302 -15.62 -16.05 9.25
C THR A 302 -15.47 -16.26 10.75
N LEU A 303 -15.66 -15.21 11.55
CA LEU A 303 -15.41 -15.18 12.99
C LEU A 303 -16.66 -15.50 13.83
N THR A 304 -17.84 -15.60 13.20
CA THR A 304 -19.10 -15.97 13.89
C THR A 304 -19.05 -17.28 14.68
N PRO A 305 -18.20 -18.29 14.38
CA PRO A 305 -18.13 -19.50 15.20
C PRO A 305 -17.63 -19.26 16.64
N PHE A 306 -16.93 -18.15 16.91
CA PHE A 306 -16.31 -17.88 18.21
C PHE A 306 -16.36 -16.42 18.66
N ILE A 307 -17.07 -15.56 17.94
CA ILE A 307 -17.38 -14.18 18.34
C ILE A 307 -18.89 -13.96 18.20
N GLU A 308 -19.51 -13.44 19.26
CA GLU A 308 -20.93 -13.07 19.28
C GLU A 308 -21.25 -11.97 18.25
N ILE A 309 -22.44 -12.06 17.64
CA ILE A 309 -22.87 -11.15 16.57
C ILE A 309 -22.83 -9.67 17.02
N ASP A 310 -23.25 -9.39 18.25
CA ASP A 310 -23.23 -8.02 18.79
C ASP A 310 -21.81 -7.45 18.88
N ALA A 311 -20.80 -8.29 19.17
CA ALA A 311 -19.41 -7.86 19.20
C ALA A 311 -18.87 -7.62 17.77
N LEU A 312 -19.26 -8.47 16.80
CA LEU A 312 -18.91 -8.26 15.39
C LEU A 312 -19.50 -6.95 14.85
N ASN A 313 -20.75 -6.63 15.18
CA ASN A 313 -21.40 -5.39 14.76
C ASN A 313 -20.70 -4.16 15.37
N ARG A 314 -20.32 -4.19 16.66
CA ARG A 314 -19.55 -3.10 17.28
C ARG A 314 -18.22 -2.85 16.58
N ALA A 315 -17.52 -3.90 16.17
CA ALA A 315 -16.28 -3.76 15.39
C ALA A 315 -16.52 -3.11 14.02
N LEU A 316 -17.63 -3.44 13.34
CA LEU A 316 -17.99 -2.81 12.07
C LEU A 316 -18.37 -1.33 12.25
N ASP A 317 -19.03 -0.96 13.34
CA ASP A 317 -19.29 0.45 13.69
C ASP A 317 -17.98 1.21 13.98
N ARG A 318 -17.03 0.54 14.65
CA ARG A 318 -15.70 1.10 14.95
C ARG A 318 -14.90 1.43 13.68
N TYR A 319 -15.09 0.70 12.58
CA TYR A 319 -14.50 1.06 11.29
C TYR A 319 -14.92 2.44 10.82
N GLN A 320 -16.23 2.73 10.87
CA GLN A 320 -16.77 4.00 10.38
C GLN A 320 -16.25 5.18 11.20
N ASP A 321 -16.26 5.03 12.52
CA ASP A 321 -15.72 6.03 13.44
C ASP A 321 -14.22 6.27 13.22
N ALA A 322 -13.42 5.20 13.13
CA ALA A 322 -11.98 5.31 12.88
C ALA A 322 -11.66 5.97 11.53
N LEU A 323 -12.40 5.63 10.47
CA LEU A 323 -12.22 6.21 9.15
C LEU A 323 -12.52 7.70 9.15
N LEU A 324 -13.70 8.10 9.63
CA LEU A 324 -14.13 9.51 9.57
C LEU A 324 -13.31 10.40 10.50
N THR A 325 -12.98 9.91 11.70
CA THR A 325 -12.13 10.62 12.66
C THR A 325 -10.75 10.86 12.09
N HIS A 326 -10.09 9.80 11.59
CA HIS A 326 -8.74 9.90 11.04
C HIS A 326 -8.70 10.76 9.77
N TYR A 327 -9.67 10.56 8.86
CA TYR A 327 -9.80 11.37 7.65
C TYR A 327 -10.00 12.85 7.97
N GLY A 328 -10.94 13.18 8.87
CA GLY A 328 -11.21 14.55 9.27
C GLY A 328 -9.98 15.24 9.88
N GLN A 329 -9.27 14.55 10.78
CA GLN A 329 -8.04 15.05 11.39
C GLN A 329 -6.95 15.32 10.33
N ARG A 330 -6.71 14.36 9.43
CA ARG A 330 -5.69 14.49 8.38
C ARG A 330 -6.05 15.58 7.37
N MET A 331 -7.30 15.68 6.93
CA MET A 331 -7.74 16.73 6.02
C MET A 331 -7.65 18.13 6.64
N ARG A 332 -7.95 18.28 7.94
CA ARG A 332 -7.72 19.54 8.66
C ARG A 332 -6.23 19.91 8.69
N GLN A 333 -5.34 18.95 8.95
CA GLN A 333 -3.90 19.19 8.87
C GLN A 333 -3.47 19.65 7.46
N LYS A 334 -3.98 18.99 6.40
CA LYS A 334 -3.72 19.38 5.00
C LYS A 334 -4.23 20.77 4.65
N LEU A 335 -5.34 21.20 5.27
CA LEU A 335 -5.91 22.54 5.14
C LEU A 335 -5.27 23.57 6.09
N GLY A 336 -4.41 23.15 7.03
CA GLY A 336 -3.81 24.03 8.03
C GLY A 336 -4.77 24.51 9.13
N PHE A 337 -5.83 23.76 9.41
CA PHE A 337 -6.75 24.02 10.52
C PHE A 337 -6.24 23.35 11.81
N PHE A 338 -5.89 24.14 12.82
CA PHE A 338 -5.40 23.67 14.13
C PHE A 338 -6.54 23.38 15.11
N THR A 339 -7.73 23.92 14.85
CA THR A 339 -8.92 23.73 15.67
C THR A 339 -10.03 23.10 14.83
N GLU A 340 -10.98 22.43 15.47
CA GLU A 340 -12.14 21.85 14.80
C GLU A 340 -13.31 22.82 14.81
N GLN A 341 -13.93 23.05 13.65
CA GLN A 341 -15.18 23.79 13.54
C GLN A 341 -16.20 23.03 12.69
N LYS A 342 -17.48 23.33 12.93
CA LYS A 342 -18.62 22.67 12.28
C LYS A 342 -18.58 22.80 10.75
N ASP A 343 -18.10 23.94 10.25
CA ASP A 343 -18.14 24.28 8.82
C ASP A 343 -16.86 23.88 8.06
N ASP A 344 -15.88 23.24 8.71
CA ASP A 344 -14.63 22.80 8.08
C ASP A 344 -14.90 21.89 6.87
N ASN A 345 -15.87 20.99 7.00
CA ASN A 345 -16.22 20.04 5.94
C ASN A 345 -16.88 20.74 4.74
N ALA A 346 -17.61 21.84 4.96
CA ALA A 346 -18.19 22.61 3.87
C ALA A 346 -17.09 23.26 3.02
N LEU A 347 -16.07 23.87 3.66
CA LEU A 347 -14.91 24.42 2.96
C LEU A 347 -14.13 23.36 2.18
N LEU A 348 -13.97 22.17 2.75
CA LEU A 348 -13.31 21.07 2.06
C LEU A 348 -14.11 20.60 0.83
N ASN A 349 -15.42 20.41 0.96
CA ASN A 349 -16.28 19.97 -0.12
C ASN A 349 -16.36 21.00 -1.26
N GLU A 350 -16.38 22.30 -0.94
CA GLU A 350 -16.29 23.37 -1.93
C GLU A 350 -14.98 23.32 -2.72
N LEU A 351 -13.84 23.11 -2.04
CA LEU A 351 -12.54 22.94 -2.69
C LEU A 351 -12.53 21.74 -3.64
N PHE A 352 -12.97 20.57 -3.15
CA PHE A 352 -13.04 19.37 -3.97
C PHE A 352 -13.98 19.51 -5.16
N SER A 353 -15.13 20.17 -4.98
CA SER A 353 -16.05 20.45 -6.08
C SER A 353 -15.40 21.35 -7.13
N LEU A 354 -14.64 22.36 -6.70
CA LEU A 354 -13.89 23.23 -7.63
C LEU A 354 -12.80 22.44 -8.37
N MET A 355 -12.00 21.65 -7.65
CA MET A 355 -10.93 20.83 -8.21
C MET A 355 -11.43 19.82 -9.25
N ALA A 356 -12.56 19.16 -8.96
CA ALA A 356 -13.14 18.15 -9.85
C ALA A 356 -13.68 18.76 -11.16
N ARG A 357 -14.29 19.96 -11.09
CA ARG A 357 -14.77 20.68 -12.28
C ARG A 357 -13.62 21.15 -13.18
N GLU A 358 -12.48 21.48 -12.57
CA GLU A 358 -11.36 22.16 -13.23
C GLU A 358 -10.23 21.21 -13.64
N GLY A 359 -10.30 19.93 -13.22
CA GLY A 359 -9.20 18.99 -13.42
C GLY A 359 -7.92 19.46 -12.72
N SER A 360 -8.05 19.99 -11.50
CA SER A 360 -6.91 20.47 -10.71
C SER A 360 -6.06 19.29 -10.21
N ASP A 361 -4.74 19.45 -10.23
CA ASP A 361 -3.83 18.44 -9.70
C ASP A 361 -3.98 18.31 -8.18
N TYR A 362 -4.27 17.11 -7.67
CA TYR A 362 -4.58 16.90 -6.26
C TYR A 362 -3.42 17.30 -5.34
N THR A 363 -2.25 16.71 -5.57
CA THR A 363 -1.05 16.91 -4.76
C THR A 363 -0.58 18.36 -4.81
N ARG A 364 -0.45 18.93 -6.01
CA ARG A 364 0.03 20.31 -6.19
C ARG A 364 -0.94 21.32 -5.62
N THR A 365 -2.25 21.07 -5.67
CA THR A 365 -3.24 21.98 -5.07
C THR A 365 -2.99 22.14 -3.58
N PHE A 366 -2.87 21.03 -2.85
CA PHE A 366 -2.57 21.07 -1.42
C PHE A 366 -1.17 21.60 -1.11
N ARG A 367 -0.16 21.27 -1.94
CA ARG A 367 1.19 21.80 -1.76
C ARG A 367 1.23 23.32 -1.90
N MET A 368 0.66 23.87 -2.97
CA MET A 368 0.56 25.31 -3.20
C MET A 368 -0.28 26.01 -2.12
N LEU A 369 -1.36 25.38 -1.65
CA LEU A 369 -2.17 25.89 -0.53
C LEU A 369 -1.34 26.08 0.74
N SER A 370 -0.29 25.27 0.92
CA SER A 370 0.59 25.29 2.09
C SER A 370 1.47 26.54 2.19
N HIS A 371 1.48 27.39 1.17
CA HIS A 371 2.16 28.70 1.16
C HIS A 371 1.21 29.87 1.43
N THR A 372 -0.04 29.60 1.83
CA THR A 372 -1.02 30.66 2.09
C THR A 372 -0.58 31.57 3.23
N GLU A 373 -0.71 32.87 3.03
CA GLU A 373 -0.67 33.89 4.07
C GLU A 373 -2.09 34.33 4.41
N GLN A 374 -2.49 34.25 5.68
CA GLN A 374 -3.91 34.39 6.05
C GLN A 374 -4.48 35.79 5.81
N GLN A 375 -3.63 36.80 5.67
CA GLN A 375 -4.01 38.20 5.40
C GLN A 375 -3.85 38.60 3.92
N SER A 376 -3.23 37.76 3.09
CA SER A 376 -2.97 38.06 1.67
C SER A 376 -3.93 37.30 0.76
N ALA A 377 -4.51 37.99 -0.24
CA ALA A 377 -5.29 37.33 -1.28
C ALA A 377 -4.41 36.71 -2.38
N SER A 378 -3.09 36.94 -2.33
CA SER A 378 -2.14 36.37 -3.28
C SER A 378 -2.01 34.86 -3.05
N SER A 379 -2.09 34.09 -4.13
CA SER A 379 -1.81 32.66 -4.11
C SER A 379 -1.43 32.17 -5.50
N PRO A 380 -0.39 31.31 -5.63
CA PRO A 380 -0.05 30.70 -6.90
C PRO A 380 -1.16 29.78 -7.44
N LEU A 381 -2.07 29.31 -6.57
CA LEU A 381 -3.25 28.52 -6.98
C LEU A 381 -4.17 29.29 -7.90
N ARG A 382 -4.24 30.62 -7.76
CA ARG A 382 -5.19 31.45 -8.50
C ARG A 382 -5.04 31.29 -10.01
N ASP A 383 -3.82 31.13 -10.50
CA ASP A 383 -3.55 30.95 -11.94
C ASP A 383 -3.75 29.50 -12.42
N THR A 384 -3.99 28.55 -11.51
CA THR A 384 -4.27 27.14 -11.84
C THR A 384 -5.76 26.84 -12.07
N PHE A 385 -6.65 27.77 -11.71
CA PHE A 385 -8.10 27.66 -11.92
C PHE A 385 -8.54 28.53 -13.11
N ILE A 386 -9.42 27.98 -13.96
CA ILE A 386 -10.07 28.70 -15.05
C ILE A 386 -11.09 29.68 -14.44
N ASP A 387 -11.97 29.20 -13.56
CA ASP A 387 -12.91 30.04 -12.80
C ASP A 387 -12.21 30.67 -11.58
N ARG A 388 -11.38 31.68 -11.85
CA ARG A 388 -10.65 32.45 -10.83
C ARG A 388 -11.58 33.10 -9.80
N ALA A 389 -12.77 33.52 -10.21
CA ALA A 389 -13.73 34.16 -9.32
C ALA A 389 -14.29 33.17 -8.29
N ALA A 390 -14.59 31.93 -8.70
CA ALA A 390 -14.99 30.87 -7.77
C ALA A 390 -13.84 30.51 -6.81
N PHE A 391 -12.61 30.41 -7.30
CA PHE A 391 -11.44 30.22 -6.43
C PHE A 391 -11.27 31.37 -5.43
N ASP A 392 -11.28 32.63 -5.89
CA ASP A 392 -11.11 33.80 -5.03
C ASP A 392 -12.17 33.82 -3.91
N ALA A 393 -13.44 33.54 -4.26
CA ALA A 393 -14.53 33.49 -3.29
C ALA A 393 -14.35 32.37 -2.25
N TRP A 394 -13.91 31.18 -2.67
CA TRP A 394 -13.59 30.09 -1.74
C TRP A 394 -12.38 30.44 -0.86
N PHE A 395 -11.32 30.99 -1.47
CA PHE A 395 -10.07 31.31 -0.80
C PHE A 395 -10.25 32.40 0.26
N ASP A 396 -11.14 33.37 0.03
CA ASP A 396 -11.54 34.37 1.02
C ASP A 396 -12.19 33.75 2.26
N ARG A 397 -13.11 32.79 2.07
CA ARG A 397 -13.76 32.06 3.18
C ARG A 397 -12.78 31.15 3.90
N TYR A 398 -11.94 30.43 3.16
CA TYR A 398 -10.86 29.61 3.70
C TYR A 398 -9.90 30.42 4.58
N ARG A 399 -9.41 31.56 4.09
CA ARG A 399 -8.54 32.45 4.88
C ARG A 399 -9.27 33.07 6.06
N ALA A 400 -10.56 33.41 5.92
CA ALA A 400 -11.36 33.87 7.05
C ALA A 400 -11.42 32.81 8.16
N ARG A 401 -11.59 31.54 7.79
CA ARG A 401 -11.51 30.41 8.71
C ARG A 401 -10.13 30.29 9.37
N LEU A 402 -9.03 30.47 8.63
CA LEU A 402 -7.68 30.48 9.22
C LEU A 402 -7.51 31.58 10.29
N ARG A 403 -8.02 32.80 10.02
CA ARG A 403 -7.92 33.96 10.94
C ARG A 403 -8.71 33.79 12.25
N THR A 404 -9.61 32.81 12.32
CA THR A 404 -10.28 32.48 13.60
C THR A 404 -9.35 31.78 14.58
N GLU A 405 -8.21 31.28 14.11
CA GLU A 405 -7.20 30.62 14.93
C GLU A 405 -6.06 31.59 15.23
N ALA A 406 -5.61 31.65 16.48
CA ALA A 406 -4.45 32.45 16.89
C ALA A 406 -3.14 31.74 16.53
N VAL A 407 -2.95 31.43 15.24
CA VAL A 407 -1.80 30.71 14.70
C VAL A 407 -1.09 31.56 13.64
N ASP A 408 0.23 31.67 13.77
CA ASP A 408 1.09 32.36 12.81
C ASP A 408 1.20 31.61 11.47
N ASP A 409 1.36 32.36 10.39
CA ASP A 409 1.53 31.84 9.04
C ASP A 409 2.76 30.92 8.95
N ALA A 410 3.90 31.29 9.55
CA ALA A 410 5.12 30.46 9.48
C ALA A 410 4.91 29.08 10.12
N LEU A 411 4.25 29.02 11.28
CA LEU A 411 3.92 27.75 11.93
C LEU A 411 2.92 26.93 11.11
N ARG A 412 1.87 27.57 10.58
CA ARG A 412 0.86 26.88 9.76
C ARG A 412 1.47 26.30 8.48
N GLN A 413 2.23 27.10 7.76
CA GLN A 413 2.90 26.70 6.51
C GLN A 413 3.84 25.52 6.77
N GLN A 414 4.64 25.57 7.85
CA GLN A 414 5.51 24.45 8.25
C GLN A 414 4.71 23.16 8.50
N GLN A 415 3.57 23.23 9.20
CA GLN A 415 2.75 22.05 9.48
C GLN A 415 2.10 21.50 8.22
N MET A 416 1.56 22.37 7.36
CA MET A 416 0.96 21.97 6.09
C MET A 416 2.00 21.32 5.17
N GLN A 417 3.21 21.90 5.05
CA GLN A 417 4.30 21.36 4.23
C GLN A 417 4.81 20.01 4.71
N ARG A 418 4.65 19.66 6.00
CA ARG A 418 5.00 18.34 6.54
C ARG A 418 3.99 17.24 6.24
N VAL A 419 2.77 17.60 5.83
CA VAL A 419 1.67 16.63 5.56
C VAL A 419 1.16 16.69 4.12
N ASN A 420 1.44 17.77 3.41
CA ASN A 420 1.14 17.93 1.99
C ASN A 420 2.41 17.61 1.18
N PRO A 421 2.50 16.41 0.59
CA PRO A 421 3.67 16.06 -0.19
C PRO A 421 3.82 17.02 -1.37
N ALA A 422 5.07 17.38 -1.68
CA ALA A 422 5.41 18.03 -2.93
C ALA A 422 5.32 17.02 -4.10
N ILE A 423 5.55 15.73 -3.82
CA ILE A 423 5.69 14.67 -4.83
C ILE A 423 4.97 13.41 -4.36
N VAL A 424 4.32 12.74 -5.31
CA VAL A 424 3.76 11.40 -5.17
C VAL A 424 4.26 10.52 -6.32
N LEU A 425 4.16 9.20 -6.19
CA LEU A 425 4.50 8.27 -7.27
C LEU A 425 3.43 8.32 -8.37
N ARG A 426 3.55 9.30 -9.26
CA ARG A 426 2.69 9.41 -10.44
C ARG A 426 2.95 8.27 -11.41
N ASN A 427 1.92 7.84 -12.14
CA ASN A 427 2.05 6.71 -13.07
C ASN A 427 3.10 6.96 -14.16
N TRP A 428 3.20 8.19 -14.68
CA TRP A 428 4.16 8.54 -15.73
C TRP A 428 5.61 8.52 -15.25
N LEU A 429 5.87 8.82 -13.98
CA LEU A 429 7.20 8.71 -13.37
C LEU A 429 7.62 7.25 -13.23
N ALA A 430 6.70 6.40 -12.76
CA ALA A 430 6.92 4.97 -12.70
C ALA A 430 7.19 4.40 -14.10
N GLN A 431 6.41 4.78 -15.10
CA GLN A 431 6.60 4.33 -16.48
C GLN A 431 7.96 4.76 -17.05
N ARG A 432 8.38 6.01 -16.80
CA ARG A 432 9.70 6.50 -17.21
C ARG A 432 10.84 5.66 -16.63
N ALA A 433 10.74 5.28 -15.35
CA ALA A 433 11.72 4.40 -14.71
C ALA A 433 11.70 2.97 -15.29
N ILE A 434 10.52 2.45 -15.62
CA ILE A 434 10.34 1.13 -16.25
C ILE A 434 10.96 1.11 -17.65
N ASP A 435 10.63 2.11 -18.49
CA ASP A 435 11.12 2.19 -19.87
C ASP A 435 12.66 2.24 -19.92
N ALA A 436 13.28 2.97 -18.99
CA ALA A 436 14.73 3.01 -18.85
C ALA A 436 15.31 1.66 -18.37
N ALA A 437 14.69 1.04 -17.37
CA ALA A 437 15.13 -0.22 -16.80
C ALA A 437 15.04 -1.38 -17.82
N GLU A 438 14.01 -1.40 -18.66
CA GLU A 438 13.88 -2.38 -19.75
C GLU A 438 14.98 -2.25 -20.81
N GLN A 439 15.56 -1.06 -20.96
CA GLN A 439 16.73 -0.80 -21.80
C GLN A 439 18.07 -1.05 -21.08
N GLY A 440 18.02 -1.50 -19.81
CA GLY A 440 19.20 -1.78 -18.99
C GLY A 440 19.75 -0.57 -18.22
N ASP A 441 19.10 0.59 -18.28
CA ASP A 441 19.48 1.78 -17.51
C ASP A 441 18.65 1.88 -16.22
N MET A 442 19.31 1.69 -15.08
CA MET A 442 18.67 1.75 -13.77
C MET A 442 18.72 3.15 -13.15
N ALA A 443 19.40 4.13 -13.75
CA ALA A 443 19.63 5.43 -13.14
C ALA A 443 18.34 6.15 -12.74
N GLU A 444 17.31 6.09 -13.58
CA GLU A 444 16.01 6.71 -13.29
C GLU A 444 15.26 5.98 -12.15
N LEU A 445 15.35 4.65 -12.08
CA LEU A 445 14.77 3.87 -10.99
C LEU A 445 15.38 4.28 -9.64
N HIS A 446 16.71 4.35 -9.57
CA HIS A 446 17.42 4.75 -8.36
C HIS A 446 17.10 6.20 -7.97
N ARG A 447 17.10 7.12 -8.94
CA ARG A 447 16.76 8.53 -8.69
C ARG A 447 15.34 8.71 -8.22
N LEU A 448 14.37 8.03 -8.82
CA LEU A 448 12.97 8.13 -8.42
C LEU A 448 12.76 7.57 -7.00
N HIS A 449 13.43 6.46 -6.64
CA HIS A 449 13.44 5.96 -5.27
C HIS A 449 14.01 7.00 -4.29
N GLU A 450 15.14 7.65 -4.62
CA GLU A 450 15.75 8.69 -3.79
C GLU A 450 14.80 9.89 -3.57
N VAL A 451 14.17 10.35 -4.65
CA VAL A 451 13.19 11.46 -4.60
C VAL A 451 12.01 11.11 -3.68
N LEU A 452 11.49 9.88 -3.78
CA LEU A 452 10.36 9.43 -2.98
C LEU A 452 10.70 9.24 -1.50
N ARG A 453 11.98 9.25 -1.09
CA ARG A 453 12.36 9.24 0.35
C ARG A 453 12.04 10.54 1.06
N GLN A 454 11.90 11.63 0.31
CA GLN A 454 11.64 12.96 0.86
C GLN A 454 10.43 13.61 0.18
N PRO A 455 9.23 13.00 0.25
CA PRO A 455 8.08 13.42 -0.54
C PRO A 455 7.56 14.81 -0.15
N PHE A 456 7.95 15.33 1.01
CA PHE A 456 7.54 16.63 1.56
C PHE A 456 8.52 17.78 1.25
N THR A 457 9.66 17.49 0.62
CA THR A 457 10.66 18.49 0.23
C THR A 457 10.34 19.03 -1.17
N ASP A 458 10.29 20.36 -1.32
CA ASP A 458 10.07 20.99 -2.63
C ASP A 458 11.23 20.71 -3.59
N ARG A 459 10.91 20.70 -4.89
CA ARG A 459 11.88 20.46 -5.96
C ARG A 459 11.56 21.32 -7.17
N ASP A 460 12.62 21.67 -7.91
CA ASP A 460 12.56 22.44 -9.15
C ASP A 460 12.63 21.56 -10.41
N ASP A 461 12.72 20.24 -10.24
CA ASP A 461 12.74 19.26 -11.34
C ASP A 461 11.34 18.73 -11.69
N ASP A 462 11.27 17.86 -12.70
CA ASP A 462 10.00 17.40 -13.25
C ASP A 462 9.26 16.38 -12.38
N TYR A 463 9.89 15.85 -11.31
CA TYR A 463 9.24 14.93 -10.38
C TYR A 463 8.03 15.56 -9.66
N ALA A 464 8.08 16.88 -9.43
CA ALA A 464 6.96 17.63 -8.85
C ALA A 464 5.92 18.09 -9.88
N SER A 465 6.15 17.85 -11.17
CA SER A 465 5.29 18.34 -12.26
C SER A 465 4.04 17.49 -12.48
N ARG A 466 3.02 18.10 -13.10
CA ARG A 466 1.86 17.37 -13.64
C ARG A 466 2.31 16.37 -14.71
N PRO A 467 1.53 15.31 -14.98
CA PRO A 467 1.83 14.42 -16.08
C PRO A 467 1.89 15.18 -17.42
N PRO A 468 2.88 14.87 -18.29
CA PRO A 468 2.82 15.29 -19.69
C PRO A 468 1.63 14.64 -20.40
N GLU A 469 1.29 15.12 -21.59
CA GLU A 469 0.09 14.66 -22.33
C GLU A 469 0.06 13.13 -22.58
N TRP A 470 1.21 12.50 -22.82
CA TRP A 470 1.29 11.05 -22.95
C TRP A 470 1.06 10.32 -21.61
N GLY A 471 1.49 10.92 -20.50
CA GLY A 471 1.37 10.37 -19.16
C GLY A 471 -0.08 10.30 -18.67
N LYS A 472 -0.92 11.25 -19.11
CA LYS A 472 -2.36 11.29 -18.80
C LYS A 472 -3.16 10.11 -19.39
N ARG A 473 -2.61 9.41 -20.38
CA ARG A 473 -3.29 8.32 -21.11
C ARG A 473 -2.74 6.93 -20.75
N LEU A 474 -1.92 6.83 -19.71
CA LEU A 474 -1.34 5.55 -19.29
C LEU A 474 -2.42 4.67 -18.66
N GLU A 475 -2.59 3.48 -19.21
CA GLU A 475 -3.40 2.42 -18.63
C GLU A 475 -2.50 1.45 -17.85
N VAL A 476 -2.87 1.14 -16.60
CA VAL A 476 -2.11 0.21 -15.76
C VAL A 476 -2.87 -1.10 -15.63
N SER A 477 -2.20 -2.21 -15.95
CA SER A 477 -2.74 -3.58 -15.84
C SER A 477 -2.20 -4.39 -14.67
N CYS A 478 -3.03 -5.31 -14.17
CA CYS A 478 -2.54 -6.43 -13.37
C CYS A 478 -1.59 -7.26 -14.24
N SER A 479 -0.37 -7.48 -13.76
CA SER A 479 0.62 -8.36 -14.40
C SER A 479 0.38 -9.86 -14.15
N SER A 480 -0.82 -10.24 -13.69
CA SER A 480 -1.16 -11.60 -13.24
C SER A 480 -1.66 -12.48 -14.36
#